data_AF-A0A960XMP4-F1
#
_entry.id   AF-A0A960XMP4-F1
#
_cell.length_a   1.000
_cell.length_b   1.000
_cell.length_c   1.000
_cell.angle_alpha   90.00
_cell.angle_beta   90.00
_cell.angle_gamma   90.00
#
_symmetry.space_group_name_H-M   'P 1'
#
loop_
_entity.id
_entity.type
_entity.pdbx_description
1 polymer ?
#
loop_
_entity_poly.entity_id
_entity_poly.type
_entity_poly.pdbx_seq_one_letter_code
_entity_poly.pdbx_strand_id
1 'polypeptide(L)'
;ARHGYVCLVVDTLQLGEIAGVHHGTYREERWWWHSRGYTPAGVECWNGIRGIDYLVSRPDVDPDRIAVTGISGGGAATFWIAAADERVTAAVPVSGMADLPSYVNDRVVNEHCDCMFLYNTYQWPWTRIACRIAPRPLLFTNSDQDGLFPMDANDRVISRLERLYSLYGRSDFVDAMVSIGGHAYRRDLRQAAYRFINTYLEQDPREVMDSERDLITGQGDNRQYPIPMDQLRVFPSDADLPADELNSTIDRHFVPMAEVAVPEPGQFESWREALRSELRRVSFRAFPERVPAGRFRSSKSSSQLELETEPGIVIHLSELSTATFPEQPARIVLGVGGAEADPAFLDFLRSPWCPGDAVWLCEPRGLGATRWTRRNPPNYVERSHVLIGQTVDTGRVRDIIATVRALRQRYADPPDPPSVVLVGCGAEAVLAAYAALWEPDIEGLVLQHPMLTHMAPDAPQFLNVLRVCDVPDVLGMLAPRGLRITGVPSGEALAKTESVYRAAGAAARLQIELER
;
A
#
# COMPACT_ATOMS: atom_id res chain seq x y z
N ALA A 1 26.58 -13.73 -23.71
CA ALA A 1 27.37 -14.80 -24.35
C ALA A 1 28.44 -14.27 -25.31
N ARG A 2 28.11 -13.69 -26.48
CA ARG A 2 29.12 -13.24 -27.47
C ARG A 2 30.11 -12.19 -26.95
N HIS A 3 29.66 -11.33 -26.04
CA HIS A 3 30.49 -10.34 -25.35
C HIS A 3 31.23 -10.90 -24.12
N GLY A 4 31.31 -12.23 -23.95
CA GLY A 4 32.01 -12.86 -22.84
C GLY A 4 31.19 -13.07 -21.56
N TYR A 5 29.98 -12.51 -21.47
CA TYR A 5 29.13 -12.65 -20.27
C TYR A 5 28.30 -13.94 -20.24
N VAL A 6 28.24 -14.56 -19.06
CA VAL A 6 27.13 -15.42 -18.64
C VAL A 6 25.89 -14.54 -18.46
N CYS A 7 24.74 -14.98 -18.98
CA CYS A 7 23.48 -14.26 -18.83
C CYS A 7 22.48 -15.17 -18.13
N LEU A 8 21.90 -14.69 -17.02
CA LEU A 8 20.75 -15.30 -16.38
C LEU A 8 19.54 -14.39 -16.66
N VAL A 9 18.49 -14.97 -17.23
CA VAL A 9 17.19 -14.31 -17.35
C VAL A 9 16.33 -14.88 -16.24
N VAL A 10 15.84 -14.01 -15.36
CA VAL A 10 14.92 -14.38 -14.29
C VAL A 10 13.51 -14.13 -14.79
N ASP A 11 12.68 -15.17 -14.79
CA ASP A 11 11.27 -15.01 -15.10
C ASP A 11 10.62 -14.13 -14.03
N THR A 12 9.92 -13.10 -14.50
CA THR A 12 9.06 -12.31 -13.62
C THR A 12 7.98 -13.21 -13.07
N LEU A 13 7.60 -13.02 -11.81
CA LEU A 13 6.63 -13.87 -11.13
C LEU A 13 5.31 -13.97 -11.90
N GLN A 14 4.84 -12.94 -12.61
CA GLN A 14 3.59 -13.02 -13.38
C GLN A 14 3.70 -13.79 -14.72
N LEU A 15 4.89 -13.88 -15.33
CA LEU A 15 5.05 -14.40 -16.71
C LEU A 15 5.87 -15.69 -16.80
N GLY A 16 6.42 -16.18 -15.68
CA GLY A 16 7.15 -17.45 -15.64
C GLY A 16 6.24 -18.68 -15.67
N GLU A 17 6.86 -19.85 -15.72
CA GLU A 17 6.16 -21.16 -15.72
C GLU A 17 5.30 -21.37 -14.47
N ILE A 18 5.73 -20.83 -13.32
CA ILE A 18 4.96 -20.83 -12.07
C ILE A 18 4.55 -19.40 -11.73
N ALA A 19 3.37 -19.03 -12.25
CA ALA A 19 2.92 -17.65 -12.25
C ALA A 19 2.22 -17.24 -10.95
N GLY A 20 2.66 -16.13 -10.36
CA GLY A 20 1.93 -15.35 -9.37
C GLY A 20 1.21 -14.15 -10.00
N VAL A 21 0.76 -13.22 -9.17
CA VAL A 21 -0.01 -12.04 -9.60
C VAL A 21 0.77 -10.76 -9.31
N HIS A 22 0.86 -9.85 -10.28
CA HIS A 22 1.35 -8.49 -10.03
C HIS A 22 0.28 -7.39 -10.07
N HIS A 23 -0.95 -7.70 -10.49
CA HIS A 23 -2.02 -6.71 -10.67
C HIS A 23 -3.07 -6.76 -9.55
N GLY A 24 -2.63 -7.03 -8.31
CA GLY A 24 -3.50 -7.24 -7.16
C GLY A 24 -4.40 -6.04 -6.86
N THR A 25 -3.81 -4.89 -6.57
CA THR A 25 -4.54 -3.64 -6.28
C THR A 25 -4.92 -2.89 -7.56
N TYR A 26 -4.22 -3.20 -8.66
CA TYR A 26 -4.56 -2.70 -9.99
C TYR A 26 -5.92 -3.21 -10.50
N ARG A 27 -6.19 -4.53 -10.45
CA ARG A 27 -7.46 -5.10 -10.98
C ARG A 27 -8.05 -6.29 -10.22
N GLU A 28 -7.26 -7.03 -9.45
CA GLU A 28 -7.75 -8.25 -8.76
C GLU A 28 -8.38 -7.96 -7.38
N GLU A 29 -8.56 -6.68 -7.04
CA GLU A 29 -9.16 -6.21 -5.78
C GLU A 29 -8.47 -6.76 -4.51
N ARG A 30 -7.18 -7.10 -4.60
CA ARG A 30 -6.38 -7.63 -3.48
C ARG A 30 -5.88 -6.51 -2.56
N TRP A 31 -6.80 -5.72 -2.05
CA TRP A 31 -6.52 -4.56 -1.21
C TRP A 31 -5.77 -4.89 0.08
N TRP A 32 -5.99 -6.11 0.60
CA TRP A 32 -5.28 -6.66 1.76
C TRP A 32 -3.76 -6.71 1.58
N TRP A 33 -3.22 -6.59 0.36
CA TRP A 33 -1.78 -6.44 0.11
C TRP A 33 -1.20 -5.23 0.85
N HIS A 34 -1.92 -4.09 0.89
CA HIS A 34 -1.54 -2.91 1.67
C HIS A 34 -1.38 -3.25 3.15
N SER A 35 -2.36 -3.98 3.69
CA SER A 35 -2.39 -4.43 5.07
C SER A 35 -1.29 -5.43 5.40
N ARG A 36 -1.01 -6.36 4.48
CA ARG A 36 0.09 -7.31 4.55
C ARG A 36 1.46 -6.63 4.51
N GLY A 37 1.55 -5.46 3.86
CA GLY A 37 2.83 -4.88 3.45
C GLY A 37 3.49 -5.66 2.31
N TYR A 38 2.71 -6.43 1.54
CA TYR A 38 3.18 -7.21 0.40
C TYR A 38 3.15 -6.37 -0.87
N THR A 39 4.23 -6.42 -1.65
CA THR A 39 4.24 -5.94 -3.03
C THR A 39 4.99 -6.95 -3.90
N PRO A 40 4.53 -7.23 -5.13
CA PRO A 40 5.28 -8.02 -6.10
C PRO A 40 6.67 -7.43 -6.40
N ALA A 41 6.87 -6.12 -6.23
CA ALA A 41 8.19 -5.49 -6.35
C ALA A 41 9.24 -6.10 -5.40
N GLY A 42 8.81 -6.49 -4.19
CA GLY A 42 9.66 -7.13 -3.20
C GLY A 42 10.09 -8.53 -3.62
N VAL A 43 9.18 -9.28 -4.25
CA VAL A 43 9.46 -10.62 -4.78
C VAL A 43 10.40 -10.53 -5.98
N GLU A 44 10.16 -9.62 -6.91
CA GLU A 44 11.05 -9.41 -8.07
C GLU A 44 12.47 -9.01 -7.65
N CYS A 45 12.59 -8.12 -6.66
CA CYS A 45 13.86 -7.78 -6.07
C CYS A 45 14.55 -9.00 -5.45
N TRP A 46 13.82 -9.77 -4.63
CA TRP A 46 14.36 -10.96 -3.98
C TRP A 46 14.79 -12.02 -4.98
N ASN A 47 13.99 -12.28 -6.02
CA ASN A 47 14.32 -13.21 -7.09
C ASN A 47 15.60 -12.79 -7.81
N GLY A 48 15.78 -11.49 -8.09
CA GLY A 48 17.03 -10.97 -8.65
C GLY A 48 18.24 -11.20 -7.74
N ILE A 49 18.11 -10.94 -6.43
CA ILE A 49 19.19 -11.21 -5.45
C ILE A 49 19.54 -12.70 -5.39
N ARG A 50 18.53 -13.58 -5.40
CA ARG A 50 18.75 -15.05 -5.46
C ARG A 50 19.37 -15.48 -6.80
N GLY A 51 19.02 -14.82 -7.89
CA GLY A 51 19.67 -15.00 -9.19
C GLY A 51 21.16 -14.65 -9.13
N ILE A 52 21.53 -13.56 -8.44
CA ILE A 52 22.93 -13.21 -8.19
C ILE A 52 23.61 -14.27 -7.32
N ASP A 53 22.97 -14.76 -6.25
CA ASP A 53 23.52 -15.85 -5.42
C ASP A 53 23.87 -17.09 -6.26
N TYR A 54 22.96 -17.48 -7.15
CA TYR A 54 23.23 -18.58 -8.07
C TYR A 54 24.40 -18.26 -9.00
N LEU A 55 24.40 -17.09 -9.65
CA LEU A 55 25.49 -16.69 -10.56
C LEU A 55 26.85 -16.75 -9.88
N VAL A 56 27.00 -16.13 -8.71
CA VAL A 56 28.29 -16.09 -7.99
C VAL A 56 28.72 -17.45 -7.42
N SER A 57 27.80 -18.41 -7.30
CA SER A 57 28.14 -19.79 -6.92
C SER A 57 28.80 -20.59 -8.04
N ARG A 58 28.71 -20.12 -9.29
CA ARG A 58 29.26 -20.82 -10.44
C ARG A 58 30.76 -20.54 -10.59
N PRO A 59 31.57 -21.56 -10.92
CA PRO A 59 33.02 -21.38 -11.09
C PRO A 59 33.42 -20.58 -12.33
N ASP A 60 32.49 -20.34 -13.26
CA ASP A 60 32.70 -19.59 -14.50
C ASP A 60 32.18 -18.14 -14.44
N VAL A 61 31.83 -17.64 -13.25
CA VAL A 61 31.37 -16.27 -13.01
C VAL A 61 32.34 -15.57 -12.07
N ASP A 62 32.76 -14.37 -12.45
CA ASP A 62 33.51 -13.47 -11.57
C ASP A 62 32.53 -12.69 -10.66
N PRO A 63 32.57 -12.88 -9.33
CA PRO A 63 31.63 -12.25 -8.42
C PRO A 63 31.79 -10.72 -8.32
N ASP A 64 32.92 -10.15 -8.77
CA ASP A 64 33.16 -8.71 -8.75
C ASP A 64 32.65 -8.00 -10.03
N ARG A 65 32.08 -8.76 -10.98
CA ARG A 65 31.71 -8.27 -12.32
C ARG A 65 30.25 -8.61 -12.64
N ILE A 66 29.34 -8.13 -11.81
CA ILE A 66 27.90 -8.34 -11.96
C ILE A 66 27.23 -7.08 -12.50
N ALA A 67 26.45 -7.23 -13.57
CA ALA A 67 25.60 -6.17 -14.09
C ALA A 67 24.12 -6.61 -14.12
N VAL A 68 23.22 -5.66 -13.89
CA VAL A 68 21.77 -5.89 -13.93
C VAL A 68 21.13 -4.90 -14.91
N THR A 69 20.24 -5.41 -15.77
CA THR A 69 19.49 -4.61 -16.74
C THR A 69 18.13 -5.23 -17.03
N GLY A 70 17.18 -4.40 -17.42
CA GLY A 70 15.83 -4.82 -17.80
C GLY A 70 15.00 -3.62 -18.26
N ILE A 71 13.87 -3.90 -18.92
CA ILE A 71 12.94 -2.89 -19.44
C ILE A 71 11.61 -2.89 -18.67
N SER A 72 11.01 -1.71 -18.45
CA SER A 72 9.68 -1.58 -17.84
C SER A 72 9.66 -2.14 -16.40
N GLY A 73 8.84 -3.15 -16.11
CA GLY A 73 8.91 -3.92 -14.87
C GLY A 73 10.32 -4.47 -14.58
N GLY A 74 11.06 -4.91 -15.60
CA GLY A 74 12.46 -5.30 -15.46
C GLY A 74 13.41 -4.13 -15.19
N GLY A 75 13.05 -2.92 -15.66
CA GLY A 75 13.76 -1.69 -15.35
C GLY A 75 13.56 -1.27 -13.89
N ALA A 76 12.33 -1.38 -13.37
CA ALA A 76 12.05 -1.21 -11.95
C ALA A 76 12.78 -2.25 -11.10
N ALA A 77 12.71 -3.53 -11.47
CA ALA A 77 13.46 -4.60 -10.80
C ALA A 77 14.97 -4.31 -10.81
N THR A 78 15.53 -3.81 -11.90
CA THR A 78 16.96 -3.39 -11.96
C THR A 78 17.29 -2.36 -10.90
N PHE A 79 16.43 -1.34 -10.69
CA PHE A 79 16.60 -0.39 -9.59
C PHE A 79 16.52 -1.06 -8.22
N TRP A 80 15.52 -1.92 -8.00
CA TRP A 80 15.34 -2.59 -6.71
C TRP A 80 16.52 -3.48 -6.36
N ILE A 81 16.98 -4.30 -7.30
CA ILE A 81 18.11 -5.22 -7.12
C ILE A 81 19.38 -4.42 -6.88
N ALA A 82 19.70 -3.44 -7.74
CA ALA A 82 20.91 -2.65 -7.58
C ALA A 82 20.90 -1.84 -6.27
N ALA A 83 19.75 -1.31 -5.84
CA ALA A 83 19.65 -0.59 -4.57
C ALA A 83 19.77 -1.49 -3.34
N ALA A 84 19.33 -2.75 -3.42
CA ALA A 84 19.29 -3.69 -2.32
C ALA A 84 20.55 -4.57 -2.20
N ASP A 85 21.30 -4.75 -3.28
CA ASP A 85 22.46 -5.64 -3.35
C ASP A 85 23.71 -4.91 -3.85
N GLU A 86 24.73 -4.83 -3.00
CA GLU A 86 25.98 -4.12 -3.29
C GLU A 86 26.90 -4.90 -4.25
N ARG A 87 26.64 -6.18 -4.51
CA ARG A 87 27.40 -6.98 -5.50
C ARG A 87 27.16 -6.53 -6.94
N VAL A 88 26.09 -5.79 -7.21
CA VAL A 88 25.83 -5.22 -8.54
C VAL A 88 26.86 -4.14 -8.83
N THR A 89 27.81 -4.43 -9.71
CA THR A 89 28.88 -3.52 -10.16
C THR A 89 28.35 -2.44 -11.10
N ALA A 90 27.39 -2.74 -11.97
CA ALA A 90 26.77 -1.75 -12.87
C ALA A 90 25.28 -2.02 -13.09
N ALA A 91 24.47 -0.95 -13.19
CA ALA A 91 23.03 -1.06 -13.42
C ALA A 91 22.59 -0.27 -14.66
N VAL A 92 21.72 -0.87 -15.48
CA VAL A 92 21.13 -0.24 -16.66
C VAL A 92 19.61 -0.45 -16.68
N PRO A 93 18.84 0.32 -15.88
CA PRO A 93 17.38 0.31 -15.96
C PRO A 93 16.90 1.01 -17.23
N VAL A 94 16.00 0.36 -17.96
CA VAL A 94 15.42 0.86 -19.21
C VAL A 94 13.94 1.12 -19.00
N SER A 95 13.48 2.37 -19.19
CA SER A 95 12.09 2.76 -18.97
C SER A 95 11.56 2.17 -17.66
N GLY A 96 12.25 2.40 -16.54
CA GLY A 96 12.06 1.63 -15.31
C GLY A 96 11.52 2.42 -14.13
N MET A 97 11.54 3.75 -14.20
CA MET A 97 11.23 4.61 -13.06
C MET A 97 10.84 6.02 -13.51
N ALA A 98 9.85 6.58 -12.83
CA ALA A 98 9.48 8.00 -12.84
C ALA A 98 9.50 8.53 -11.39
N ASP A 99 9.12 9.79 -11.17
CA ASP A 99 9.07 10.38 -9.83
C ASP A 99 7.63 10.52 -9.29
N LEU A 100 7.51 10.79 -7.98
CA LEU A 100 6.21 10.88 -7.30
C LEU A 100 5.22 11.88 -7.95
N PRO A 101 5.63 13.09 -8.38
CA PRO A 101 4.76 13.97 -9.15
C PRO A 101 4.14 13.30 -10.38
N SER A 102 4.93 12.54 -11.15
CA SER A 102 4.42 11.83 -12.32
C SER A 102 3.45 10.72 -11.94
N TYR A 103 3.82 9.87 -10.98
CA TYR A 103 2.96 8.76 -10.56
C TYR A 103 1.64 9.23 -9.94
N VAL A 104 1.70 10.25 -9.09
CA VAL A 104 0.54 10.76 -8.35
C VAL A 104 -0.16 11.85 -9.16
N ASN A 105 0.42 13.04 -9.31
CA ASN A 105 -0.30 14.19 -9.88
C ASN A 105 -0.73 13.96 -11.33
N ASP A 106 0.17 13.39 -12.15
CA ASP A 106 -0.10 13.11 -13.57
C ASP A 106 -0.78 11.75 -13.78
N ARG A 107 -1.07 11.04 -12.68
CA ARG A 107 -1.79 9.76 -12.62
C ARG A 107 -1.10 8.62 -13.35
N VAL A 108 0.20 8.70 -13.61
CA VAL A 108 0.95 7.66 -14.33
C VAL A 108 0.95 6.33 -13.57
N VAL A 109 0.72 6.31 -12.25
CA VAL A 109 0.54 5.07 -11.46
C VAL A 109 -0.48 4.11 -12.09
N ASN A 110 -1.49 4.65 -12.77
CA ASN A 110 -2.55 3.90 -13.40
C ASN A 110 -2.17 3.16 -14.68
N GLU A 111 -1.03 3.48 -15.26
CA GLU A 111 -0.50 2.77 -16.43
C GLU A 111 0.50 1.66 -16.02
N HIS A 112 0.74 1.52 -14.71
CA HIS A 112 1.76 0.65 -14.15
C HIS A 112 1.18 -0.50 -13.33
N CYS A 113 1.86 -1.63 -13.46
CA CYS A 113 1.68 -2.81 -12.64
C CYS A 113 2.10 -2.56 -11.17
N ASP A 114 1.58 -3.32 -10.19
CA ASP A 114 1.96 -3.11 -8.79
C ASP A 114 3.43 -3.51 -8.51
N CYS A 115 4.09 -4.26 -9.40
CA CYS A 115 5.52 -4.60 -9.28
C CYS A 115 6.46 -3.39 -9.48
N MET A 116 5.93 -2.29 -9.99
CA MET A 116 6.64 -1.03 -10.14
C MET A 116 6.82 -0.28 -8.82
N PHE A 117 6.10 -0.67 -7.76
CA PHE A 117 5.95 0.17 -6.57
C PHE A 117 6.31 -0.55 -5.28
N LEU A 118 7.01 0.18 -4.40
CA LEU A 118 7.02 -0.10 -2.96
C LEU A 118 5.96 0.74 -2.25
N TYR A 119 5.41 0.22 -1.15
CA TYR A 119 4.55 1.04 -0.29
C TYR A 119 5.42 2.01 0.51
N ASN A 120 5.22 3.29 0.26
CA ASN A 120 6.13 4.34 0.70
C ASN A 120 5.85 4.79 2.13
N THR A 121 5.86 3.83 3.06
CA THR A 121 5.61 4.05 4.49
C THR A 121 6.43 5.19 5.08
N TYR A 122 7.65 5.38 4.59
CA TYR A 122 8.58 6.40 5.10
C TYR A 122 8.59 7.70 4.29
N GLN A 123 7.69 7.86 3.31
CA GLN A 123 7.55 9.05 2.47
C GLN A 123 8.86 9.48 1.82
N TRP A 124 9.63 8.49 1.35
CA TRP A 124 10.86 8.73 0.65
C TRP A 124 10.55 9.35 -0.72
N PRO A 125 11.30 10.38 -1.16
CA PRO A 125 11.25 10.75 -2.56
C PRO A 125 11.70 9.53 -3.37
N TRP A 126 11.00 9.21 -4.47
CA TRP A 126 11.26 7.98 -5.22
C TRP A 126 12.73 7.84 -5.62
N THR A 127 13.36 8.97 -5.99
CA THR A 127 14.78 9.05 -6.32
C THR A 127 15.72 8.61 -5.20
N ARG A 128 15.30 8.63 -3.92
CA ARG A 128 16.11 8.13 -2.79
C ARG A 128 16.49 6.66 -2.97
N ILE A 129 15.66 5.85 -3.61
CA ILE A 129 15.98 4.45 -3.84
C ILE A 129 17.07 4.32 -4.89
N ALA A 130 16.95 5.05 -6.00
CA ALA A 130 18.01 5.15 -7.01
C ALA A 130 19.33 5.69 -6.43
N CYS A 131 19.26 6.60 -5.43
CA CYS A 131 20.44 7.09 -4.73
C CYS A 131 21.24 6.00 -3.98
N ARG A 132 20.64 4.85 -3.65
CA ARG A 132 21.34 3.73 -2.97
C ARG A 132 22.31 2.99 -3.91
N ILE A 133 22.23 3.26 -5.21
CA ILE A 133 23.16 2.73 -6.20
C ILE A 133 24.49 3.49 -6.16
N ALA A 134 24.44 4.81 -5.93
CA ALA A 134 25.62 5.66 -5.88
C ALA A 134 26.63 5.16 -4.81
N PRO A 135 27.94 5.18 -5.11
CA PRO A 135 28.59 5.73 -6.31
C PRO A 135 28.78 4.71 -7.45
N ARG A 136 28.05 3.58 -7.46
CA ARG A 136 28.23 2.53 -8.49
C ARG A 136 27.68 2.99 -9.85
N PRO A 137 28.29 2.57 -10.97
CA PRO A 137 27.84 2.91 -12.32
C PRO A 137 26.34 2.69 -12.57
N LEU A 138 25.65 3.74 -13.05
CA LEU A 138 24.24 3.71 -13.42
C LEU A 138 24.00 4.41 -14.76
N LEU A 139 23.48 3.69 -15.75
CA LEU A 139 22.99 4.28 -17.01
C LEU A 139 21.46 4.33 -16.99
N PHE A 140 20.89 5.51 -16.85
CA PHE A 140 19.44 5.69 -16.81
C PHE A 140 18.88 5.85 -18.23
N THR A 141 18.17 4.83 -18.72
CA THR A 141 17.75 4.80 -20.13
C THR A 141 16.24 4.90 -20.30
N ASN A 142 15.80 5.63 -21.33
CA ASN A 142 14.38 5.85 -21.62
C ASN A 142 14.14 6.10 -23.13
N SER A 143 12.88 6.29 -23.53
CA SER A 143 12.53 6.77 -24.89
C SER A 143 11.73 8.08 -24.84
N ASP A 144 11.90 8.95 -25.83
CA ASP A 144 11.37 10.33 -25.82
C ASP A 144 9.84 10.44 -25.97
N GLN A 145 9.19 9.40 -26.50
CA GLN A 145 7.72 9.31 -26.62
C GLN A 145 7.13 8.18 -25.75
N ASP A 146 7.83 7.77 -24.69
CA ASP A 146 7.33 6.76 -23.75
C ASP A 146 6.27 7.36 -22.80
N GLY A 147 5.00 7.13 -23.10
CA GLY A 147 3.88 7.60 -22.26
C GLY A 147 3.83 6.97 -20.86
N LEU A 148 4.49 5.81 -20.65
CA LEU A 148 4.58 5.16 -19.34
C LEU A 148 5.66 5.80 -18.46
N PHE A 149 6.66 6.42 -19.08
CA PHE A 149 7.80 7.07 -18.43
C PHE A 149 8.09 8.43 -19.08
N PRO A 150 7.24 9.44 -18.83
CA PRO A 150 7.34 10.75 -19.49
C PRO A 150 8.70 11.44 -19.28
N MET A 151 9.17 12.16 -20.30
CA MET A 151 10.50 12.79 -20.29
C MET A 151 10.67 13.87 -19.22
N ASP A 152 9.62 14.59 -18.84
CA ASP A 152 9.70 15.58 -17.77
C ASP A 152 10.01 14.92 -16.41
N ALA A 153 9.50 13.70 -16.17
CA ALA A 153 9.82 12.90 -15.00
C ALA A 153 11.25 12.32 -15.10
N ASN A 154 11.62 11.82 -16.28
CA ASN A 154 12.97 11.34 -16.58
C ASN A 154 14.03 12.42 -16.27
N ASP A 155 13.83 13.63 -16.78
CA ASP A 155 14.74 14.77 -16.62
C ASP A 155 14.90 15.17 -15.14
N ARG A 156 13.80 15.15 -14.37
CA ARG A 156 13.85 15.37 -12.91
C ARG A 156 14.63 14.28 -12.17
N VAL A 157 14.54 13.02 -12.61
CA VAL A 157 15.27 11.90 -12.00
C VAL A 157 16.75 12.02 -12.30
N ILE A 158 17.16 12.12 -13.57
CA ILE A 158 18.58 12.19 -13.94
C ILE A 158 19.28 13.42 -13.35
N SER A 159 18.64 14.61 -13.39
CA SER A 159 19.20 15.83 -12.80
C SER A 159 19.50 15.68 -11.29
N ARG A 160 18.66 14.92 -10.56
CA ARG A 160 18.88 14.62 -9.14
C ARG A 160 20.01 13.61 -8.93
N LEU A 161 20.12 12.61 -9.81
CA LEU A 161 21.17 11.59 -9.74
C LEU A 161 22.54 12.19 -10.06
N GLU A 162 22.69 12.97 -11.14
CA GLU A 162 23.94 13.65 -11.48
C GLU A 162 24.44 14.53 -10.32
N ARG A 163 23.53 15.31 -9.71
CA ARG A 163 23.86 16.12 -8.53
C ARG A 163 24.33 15.24 -7.36
N LEU A 164 23.70 14.10 -7.11
CA LEU A 164 24.12 13.18 -6.06
C LEU A 164 25.51 12.59 -6.34
N TYR A 165 25.74 12.08 -7.54
CA TYR A 165 27.01 11.47 -7.92
C TYR A 165 28.16 12.49 -7.86
N SER A 166 27.89 13.77 -8.13
CA SER A 166 28.87 14.85 -7.93
C SER A 166 29.34 14.99 -6.47
N LEU A 167 28.50 14.67 -5.48
CA LEU A 167 28.88 14.69 -4.06
C LEU A 167 29.88 13.59 -3.71
N TYR A 168 29.91 12.50 -4.49
CA TYR A 168 30.90 11.44 -4.39
C TYR A 168 32.15 11.70 -5.23
N GLY A 169 32.21 12.82 -5.97
CA GLY A 169 33.26 13.07 -6.95
C GLY A 169 33.22 12.08 -8.12
N ARG A 170 32.03 11.55 -8.45
CA ARG A 170 31.83 10.48 -9.45
C ARG A 170 30.74 10.82 -10.45
N SER A 171 30.66 12.08 -10.88
CA SER A 171 29.65 12.52 -11.88
C SER A 171 29.72 11.74 -13.19
N ASP A 172 30.87 11.15 -13.51
CA ASP A 172 31.12 10.29 -14.67
C ASP A 172 30.52 8.87 -14.54
N PHE A 173 30.06 8.49 -13.34
CA PHE A 173 29.49 7.16 -13.06
C PHE A 173 27.97 7.12 -13.22
N VAL A 174 27.34 8.24 -13.60
CA VAL A 174 25.94 8.29 -13.95
C VAL A 174 25.76 9.01 -15.27
N ASP A 175 24.93 8.46 -16.14
CA ASP A 175 24.61 9.06 -17.43
C ASP A 175 23.18 8.69 -17.83
N ALA A 176 22.64 9.36 -18.85
CA ALA A 176 21.35 9.05 -19.44
C ALA A 176 21.44 8.80 -20.95
N MET A 177 20.64 7.84 -21.43
CA MET A 177 20.45 7.57 -22.85
C MET A 177 18.96 7.63 -23.18
N VAL A 178 18.61 8.47 -24.15
CA VAL A 178 17.23 8.62 -24.63
C VAL A 178 17.14 8.14 -26.08
N SER A 179 16.30 7.15 -26.32
CA SER A 179 15.98 6.64 -27.65
C SER A 179 14.83 7.40 -28.28
N ILE A 180 14.83 7.51 -29.62
CA ILE A 180 13.72 8.13 -30.36
C ILE A 180 12.59 7.10 -30.55
N GLY A 181 11.40 7.40 -30.03
CA GLY A 181 10.17 6.64 -30.18
C GLY A 181 9.46 6.33 -28.84
N GLY A 182 8.42 5.49 -28.90
CA GLY A 182 7.66 5.05 -27.71
C GLY A 182 8.33 3.98 -26.84
N HIS A 183 7.54 3.30 -26.01
CA HIS A 183 8.01 2.23 -25.12
C HIS A 183 8.54 1.01 -25.90
N ALA A 184 9.86 0.81 -25.95
CA ALA A 184 10.48 -0.33 -26.61
C ALA A 184 11.93 -0.54 -26.17
N TYR A 185 12.45 -1.77 -26.32
CA TYR A 185 13.88 -2.03 -26.16
C TYR A 185 14.54 -2.01 -27.56
N ARG A 186 14.93 -0.84 -28.04
CA ARG A 186 15.48 -0.65 -29.39
C ARG A 186 16.98 -0.96 -29.47
N ARG A 187 17.50 -0.96 -30.71
CA ARG A 187 18.90 -1.22 -31.02
C ARG A 187 19.84 -0.31 -30.25
N ASP A 188 19.64 0.98 -30.35
CA ASP A 188 20.42 2.04 -29.72
C ASP A 188 20.44 1.89 -28.19
N LEU A 189 19.30 1.57 -27.57
CA LEU A 189 19.24 1.24 -26.13
C LEU A 189 20.09 0.02 -25.78
N ARG A 190 19.99 -1.07 -26.56
CA ARG A 190 20.83 -2.26 -26.35
C ARG A 190 22.32 -1.96 -26.54
N GLN A 191 22.69 -1.19 -27.57
CA GLN A 191 24.08 -0.81 -27.83
C GLN A 191 24.64 0.03 -26.68
N ALA A 192 23.87 1.00 -26.18
CA ALA A 192 24.24 1.82 -25.03
C ALA A 192 24.41 0.96 -23.77
N ALA A 193 23.46 0.07 -23.49
CA ALA A 193 23.54 -0.85 -22.35
C ALA A 193 24.79 -1.74 -22.41
N TYR A 194 25.04 -2.41 -23.54
CA TYR A 194 26.20 -3.27 -23.71
C TYR A 194 27.52 -2.50 -23.61
N ARG A 195 27.61 -1.32 -24.23
CA ARG A 195 28.79 -0.46 -24.13
C ARG A 195 29.05 -0.03 -22.69
N PHE A 196 28.02 0.36 -21.96
CA PHE A 196 28.13 0.77 -20.57
C PHE A 196 28.60 -0.38 -19.68
N ILE A 197 28.00 -1.56 -19.83
CA ILE A 197 28.41 -2.77 -19.10
C ILE A 197 29.87 -3.12 -19.41
N ASN A 198 30.28 -3.13 -20.69
CA ASN A 198 31.67 -3.37 -21.09
C ASN A 198 32.65 -2.34 -20.52
N THR A 199 32.25 -1.08 -20.44
CA THR A 199 33.09 -0.02 -19.89
C THR A 199 33.43 -0.28 -18.43
N TYR A 200 32.46 -0.72 -17.63
CA TYR A 200 32.63 -0.85 -16.18
C TYR A 200 33.04 -2.24 -15.71
N LEU A 201 32.63 -3.28 -16.42
CA LEU A 201 33.05 -4.65 -16.09
C LEU A 201 34.37 -4.98 -16.78
N GLU A 202 34.52 -4.66 -18.08
CA GLU A 202 35.65 -5.07 -18.94
C GLU A 202 36.69 -3.97 -19.22
N GLN A 203 36.46 -2.73 -18.76
CA GLN A 203 37.29 -1.58 -19.13
C GLN A 203 37.37 -1.36 -20.65
N ASP A 204 36.30 -1.72 -21.36
CA ASP A 204 36.20 -1.63 -22.82
C ASP A 204 35.09 -0.66 -23.25
N PRO A 205 35.42 0.61 -23.57
CA PRO A 205 34.45 1.62 -23.93
C PRO A 205 34.08 1.63 -25.43
N ARG A 206 34.55 0.64 -26.22
CA ARG A 206 34.29 0.58 -27.66
C ARG A 206 32.80 0.44 -27.97
N GLU A 207 32.39 0.97 -29.11
CA GLU A 207 31.02 0.85 -29.58
C GLU A 207 30.64 -0.62 -29.88
N VAL A 208 29.41 -0.97 -29.54
CA VAL A 208 28.86 -2.31 -29.78
C VAL A 208 28.02 -2.29 -31.05
N MET A 209 28.41 -3.10 -32.05
CA MET A 209 27.79 -3.07 -33.38
C MET A 209 26.87 -4.26 -33.66
N ASP A 210 26.93 -5.32 -32.87
CA ASP A 210 26.25 -6.60 -33.08
C ASP A 210 25.07 -6.88 -32.13
N SER A 211 24.40 -5.82 -31.68
CA SER A 211 23.24 -5.90 -30.75
C SER A 211 21.91 -6.39 -31.37
N GLU A 212 21.89 -6.68 -32.67
CA GLU A 212 20.70 -7.11 -33.43
C GLU A 212 20.86 -8.51 -34.04
N ARG A 213 21.49 -9.41 -33.31
CA ARG A 213 21.59 -10.82 -33.70
C ARG A 213 20.63 -11.66 -32.89
N ASP A 214 20.01 -12.64 -33.55
CA ASP A 214 19.10 -13.60 -32.93
C ASP A 214 17.97 -12.92 -32.16
N LEU A 215 17.30 -11.96 -32.81
CA LEU A 215 16.10 -11.33 -32.27
C LEU A 215 14.85 -12.03 -32.79
N ILE A 216 13.76 -11.92 -32.03
CA ILE A 216 12.43 -12.32 -32.51
C ILE A 216 12.08 -11.46 -33.73
N THR A 217 11.74 -12.11 -34.84
CA THR A 217 11.27 -11.45 -36.06
C THR A 217 9.79 -11.73 -36.29
N GLY A 218 9.13 -10.95 -37.15
CA GLY A 218 7.69 -11.07 -37.39
C GLY A 218 6.81 -10.42 -36.31
N GLN A 219 5.48 -10.51 -36.47
CA GLN A 219 4.50 -9.92 -35.57
C GLN A 219 3.30 -10.85 -35.36
N GLY A 220 2.63 -10.70 -34.21
CA GLY A 220 1.49 -11.54 -33.83
C GLY A 220 1.83 -13.02 -33.87
N ASP A 221 0.99 -13.80 -34.55
CA ASP A 221 1.16 -15.25 -34.72
C ASP A 221 2.31 -15.64 -35.65
N ASN A 222 2.86 -14.67 -36.42
CA ASN A 222 3.99 -14.90 -37.33
C ASN A 222 5.36 -14.65 -36.68
N ARG A 223 5.43 -14.57 -35.35
CA ARG A 223 6.69 -14.40 -34.62
C ARG A 223 7.59 -15.62 -34.82
N GLN A 224 8.84 -15.38 -35.21
CA GLN A 224 9.87 -16.40 -35.30
C GLN A 224 10.84 -16.21 -34.14
N TYR A 225 11.00 -17.25 -33.33
CA TYR A 225 11.88 -17.24 -32.18
C TYR A 225 13.24 -17.85 -32.55
N PRO A 226 14.35 -17.19 -32.19
CA PRO A 226 15.70 -17.69 -32.46
C PRO A 226 16.04 -18.94 -31.66
N ILE A 227 15.39 -19.11 -30.50
CA ILE A 227 15.48 -20.28 -29.63
C ILE A 227 14.08 -20.91 -29.59
N PRO A 228 13.93 -22.20 -29.88
CA PRO A 228 12.66 -22.91 -29.72
C PRO A 228 12.12 -22.77 -28.29
N MET A 229 10.81 -22.52 -28.15
CA MET A 229 10.19 -22.23 -26.85
C MET A 229 10.31 -23.38 -25.84
N ASP A 230 10.31 -24.62 -26.31
CA ASP A 230 10.52 -25.82 -25.49
C ASP A 230 11.92 -25.87 -24.87
N GLN A 231 12.92 -25.25 -25.52
CA GLN A 231 14.27 -25.13 -24.96
C GLN A 231 14.41 -24.02 -23.92
N LEU A 232 13.42 -23.12 -23.82
CA LEU A 232 13.39 -22.07 -22.80
C LEU A 232 12.72 -22.52 -21.50
N ARG A 233 12.07 -23.69 -21.51
CA ARG A 233 11.43 -24.24 -20.31
C ARG A 233 12.46 -24.79 -19.33
N VAL A 234 12.31 -24.43 -18.06
CA VAL A 234 12.96 -25.07 -16.92
C VAL A 234 12.28 -26.40 -16.62
N PHE A 235 10.94 -26.44 -16.68
CA PHE A 235 10.15 -27.66 -16.48
C PHE A 235 9.72 -28.22 -17.84
N PRO A 236 10.12 -29.44 -18.22
CA PRO A 236 9.85 -29.98 -19.55
C PRO A 236 8.37 -29.94 -19.95
N SER A 237 7.48 -30.13 -18.98
CA SER A 237 6.03 -29.99 -19.14
C SER A 237 5.37 -29.43 -17.88
N ASP A 238 4.11 -29.00 -18.00
CA ASP A 238 3.34 -28.51 -16.86
C ASP A 238 3.09 -29.61 -15.79
N ALA A 239 3.26 -30.89 -16.14
CA ALA A 239 3.19 -32.00 -15.20
C ALA A 239 4.45 -32.13 -14.32
N ASP A 240 5.54 -31.45 -14.69
CA ASP A 240 6.80 -31.43 -13.94
C ASP A 240 6.88 -30.24 -12.96
N LEU A 241 5.84 -29.39 -12.91
CA LEU A 241 5.77 -28.29 -11.96
C LEU A 241 5.77 -28.83 -10.51
N PRO A 242 6.57 -28.26 -9.59
CA PRO A 242 6.61 -28.70 -8.20
C PRO A 242 5.25 -28.57 -7.54
N ALA A 243 4.75 -29.65 -6.93
CA ALA A 243 3.45 -29.65 -6.26
C ALA A 243 3.42 -28.80 -4.98
N ASP A 244 4.59 -28.48 -4.43
CA ASP A 244 4.80 -27.66 -3.24
C ASP A 244 5.26 -26.22 -3.59
N GLU A 245 5.07 -25.79 -4.84
CA GLU A 245 5.39 -24.42 -5.25
C GLU A 245 4.58 -23.38 -4.45
N LEU A 246 5.24 -22.27 -4.12
CA LEU A 246 4.63 -21.17 -3.36
C LEU A 246 4.39 -19.92 -4.22
N ASN A 247 4.87 -19.90 -5.46
CA ASN A 247 4.86 -18.72 -6.33
C ASN A 247 3.42 -18.27 -6.64
N SER A 248 2.51 -19.22 -6.88
CA SER A 248 1.10 -18.91 -7.19
C SER A 248 0.34 -18.24 -6.05
N THR A 249 0.83 -18.40 -4.82
CA THR A 249 0.24 -17.85 -3.57
C THR A 249 1.22 -17.01 -2.77
N ILE A 250 2.30 -16.54 -3.41
CA ILE A 250 3.43 -15.89 -2.74
C ILE A 250 3.03 -14.62 -1.99
N ASP A 251 1.92 -13.98 -2.40
CA ASP A 251 1.32 -12.83 -1.74
C ASP A 251 0.81 -13.13 -0.33
N ARG A 252 0.59 -14.40 0.01
CA ARG A 252 0.22 -14.85 1.36
C ARG A 252 1.43 -15.17 2.25
N HIS A 253 2.57 -15.51 1.65
CA HIS A 253 3.68 -16.14 2.36
C HIS A 253 4.97 -15.29 2.42
N PHE A 254 5.21 -14.41 1.44
CA PHE A 254 6.48 -13.69 1.31
C PHE A 254 6.76 -12.73 2.48
N VAL A 255 5.73 -12.01 2.94
CA VAL A 255 5.83 -11.15 4.12
C VAL A 255 5.20 -11.92 5.28
N PRO A 256 5.83 -12.13 6.45
CA PRO A 256 5.20 -12.81 7.59
C PRO A 256 4.14 -11.93 8.29
N MET A 257 3.09 -12.54 8.88
CA MET A 257 2.11 -11.81 9.74
C MET A 257 2.67 -11.71 11.16
N ALA A 258 2.26 -10.68 11.89
CA ALA A 258 2.53 -10.61 13.31
C ALA A 258 1.71 -11.65 14.10
N GLU A 259 2.38 -12.36 14.99
CA GLU A 259 1.74 -13.20 16.00
C GLU A 259 1.73 -12.45 17.33
N VAL A 260 0.62 -11.78 17.62
CA VAL A 260 0.48 -10.99 18.84
C VAL A 260 -0.04 -11.88 19.97
N ALA A 261 0.73 -12.05 21.05
CA ALA A 261 0.27 -12.74 22.24
C ALA A 261 -0.71 -11.89 23.07
N VAL A 262 -1.58 -12.55 23.84
CA VAL A 262 -2.42 -11.89 24.86
C VAL A 262 -1.50 -11.39 25.99
N PRO A 263 -1.68 -10.16 26.50
CA PRO A 263 -0.87 -9.65 27.60
C PRO A 263 -1.13 -10.42 28.90
N GLU A 264 -0.07 -10.61 29.68
CA GLU A 264 -0.22 -11.10 31.05
C GLU A 264 -0.96 -10.09 31.94
N PRO A 265 -1.66 -10.54 33.00
CA PRO A 265 -2.28 -9.63 33.97
C PRO A 265 -1.28 -8.60 34.50
N GLY A 266 -1.64 -7.32 34.43
CA GLY A 266 -0.76 -6.21 34.84
C GLY A 266 0.20 -5.69 33.76
N GLN A 267 0.32 -6.36 32.60
CA GLN A 267 1.15 -5.92 31.47
C GLN A 267 0.35 -5.31 30.30
N PHE A 268 -0.96 -5.18 30.44
CA PHE A 268 -1.85 -4.68 29.38
C PHE A 268 -1.40 -3.31 28.83
N GLU A 269 -1.05 -2.36 29.69
CA GLU A 269 -0.68 -1.01 29.27
C GLU A 269 0.62 -0.98 28.43
N SER A 270 1.65 -1.71 28.87
CA SER A 270 2.90 -1.84 28.10
C SER A 270 2.68 -2.56 26.77
N TRP A 271 1.85 -3.61 26.76
CA TRP A 271 1.49 -4.34 25.54
C TRP A 271 0.75 -3.43 24.55
N ARG A 272 -0.26 -2.68 25.05
CA ARG A 272 -1.05 -1.75 24.25
C ARG A 272 -0.16 -0.66 23.67
N GLU A 273 0.72 -0.06 24.46
CA GLU A 273 1.57 1.03 23.99
C GLU A 273 2.63 0.55 22.99
N ALA A 274 3.17 -0.66 23.15
CA ALA A 274 4.08 -1.24 22.17
C ALA A 274 3.41 -1.40 20.79
N LEU A 275 2.20 -1.97 20.75
CA LEU A 275 1.44 -2.12 19.50
C LEU A 275 1.03 -0.77 18.92
N ARG A 276 0.55 0.17 19.74
CA ARG A 276 0.18 1.53 19.28
C ARG A 276 1.39 2.27 18.72
N SER A 277 2.55 2.17 19.35
CA SER A 277 3.79 2.77 18.86
C SER A 277 4.19 2.21 17.49
N GLU A 278 4.13 0.89 17.31
CA GLU A 278 4.43 0.27 16.02
C GLU A 278 3.40 0.61 14.94
N LEU A 279 2.09 0.57 15.25
CA LEU A 279 1.04 1.06 14.35
C LEU A 279 1.28 2.51 13.94
N ARG A 280 1.67 3.36 14.88
CA ARG A 280 2.03 4.75 14.61
C ARG A 280 3.22 4.85 13.67
N ARG A 281 4.22 3.98 13.83
CA ARG A 281 5.46 3.99 13.04
C ARG A 281 5.25 3.56 11.58
N VAL A 282 4.43 2.52 11.33
CA VAL A 282 4.33 1.89 10.00
C VAL A 282 2.97 2.00 9.29
N SER A 283 1.90 2.26 10.02
CA SER A 283 0.52 2.34 9.46
C SER A 283 -0.06 3.76 9.54
N PHE A 284 0.23 4.48 10.61
CA PHE A 284 -0.27 5.84 10.88
C PHE A 284 0.88 6.87 10.95
N ARG A 285 1.99 6.64 10.21
CA ARG A 285 3.18 7.52 10.28
C ARG A 285 2.85 8.98 9.95
N ALA A 286 2.02 9.19 8.94
CA ALA A 286 1.66 10.51 8.48
C ALA A 286 0.44 11.09 9.23
N PHE A 287 -0.09 10.40 10.25
CA PHE A 287 -1.12 11.01 11.10
C PHE A 287 -0.54 12.19 11.88
N PRO A 288 -1.32 13.27 12.10
CA PRO A 288 -0.92 14.33 13.01
C PRO A 288 -0.83 13.79 14.44
N GLU A 289 0.00 14.39 15.30
CA GLU A 289 0.05 14.04 16.74
C GLU A 289 -1.34 14.13 17.37
N ARG A 290 -2.10 15.14 16.96
CA ARG A 290 -3.49 15.35 17.35
C ARG A 290 -4.31 15.80 16.14
N VAL A 291 -5.36 15.04 15.79
CA VAL A 291 -6.26 15.39 14.69
C VAL A 291 -7.10 16.63 15.04
N PRO A 292 -7.08 17.73 14.28
CA PRO A 292 -7.89 18.90 14.61
C PRO A 292 -9.40 18.60 14.51
N ALA A 293 -10.21 19.36 15.23
CA ALA A 293 -11.66 19.34 15.00
C ALA A 293 -11.98 19.80 13.57
N GLY A 294 -12.95 19.15 12.94
CA GLY A 294 -13.44 19.58 11.64
C GLY A 294 -14.08 20.97 11.71
N ARG A 295 -14.10 21.67 10.59
CA ARG A 295 -14.71 23.00 10.46
C ARG A 295 -16.04 22.89 9.73
N PHE A 296 -17.13 23.27 10.39
CA PHE A 296 -18.44 23.30 9.74
C PHE A 296 -18.43 24.36 8.62
N ARG A 297 -18.90 23.96 7.44
CA ARG A 297 -19.15 24.88 6.33
C ARG A 297 -20.60 25.35 6.36
N SER A 298 -20.89 26.41 5.60
CA SER A 298 -22.26 26.90 5.44
C SER A 298 -23.11 25.80 4.80
N SER A 299 -24.06 25.24 5.54
CA SER A 299 -25.04 24.30 5.00
C SER A 299 -26.35 24.99 4.62
N LYS A 300 -27.03 24.45 3.61
CA LYS A 300 -28.40 24.83 3.24
C LYS A 300 -29.46 24.17 4.12
N SER A 301 -29.10 23.13 4.88
CA SER A 301 -30.00 22.39 5.77
C SER A 301 -29.42 22.30 7.18
N SER A 302 -30.26 22.35 8.21
CA SER A 302 -29.85 22.06 9.58
C SER A 302 -29.61 20.57 9.81
N SER A 303 -30.27 19.71 9.04
CA SER A 303 -30.22 18.24 9.17
C SER A 303 -29.14 17.57 8.32
N GLN A 304 -28.49 18.32 7.44
CA GLN A 304 -27.32 17.86 6.68
C GLN A 304 -26.22 18.89 6.81
N LEU A 305 -25.05 18.50 7.33
CA LEU A 305 -23.93 19.41 7.54
C LEU A 305 -22.77 19.01 6.65
N GLU A 306 -22.06 20.01 6.13
CA GLU A 306 -20.76 19.83 5.50
C GLU A 306 -19.67 20.13 6.52
N LEU A 307 -18.68 19.24 6.64
CA LEU A 307 -17.57 19.36 7.57
C LEU A 307 -16.25 19.22 6.81
N GLU A 308 -15.40 20.25 6.87
CA GLU A 308 -14.03 20.18 6.38
C GLU A 308 -13.11 19.54 7.45
N THR A 309 -12.64 18.33 7.21
CA THR A 309 -11.83 17.52 8.17
C THR A 309 -10.32 17.67 7.94
N GLU A 310 -9.95 18.17 6.77
CA GLU A 310 -8.60 18.46 6.32
C GLU A 310 -8.67 19.54 5.23
N PRO A 311 -7.65 20.40 5.04
CA PRO A 311 -7.71 21.42 3.99
C PRO A 311 -8.10 20.84 2.63
N GLY A 312 -9.25 21.27 2.11
CA GLY A 312 -9.81 20.81 0.84
C GLY A 312 -10.55 19.48 0.87
N ILE A 313 -10.62 18.79 2.02
CA ILE A 313 -11.40 17.55 2.20
C ILE A 313 -12.67 17.88 2.98
N VAL A 314 -13.81 17.75 2.31
CA VAL A 314 -15.13 17.97 2.90
C VAL A 314 -15.87 16.64 2.94
N ILE A 315 -16.50 16.35 4.08
CA ILE A 315 -17.37 15.20 4.30
C ILE A 315 -18.76 15.66 4.72
N HIS A 316 -19.72 14.74 4.70
CA HIS A 316 -21.12 15.02 4.99
C HIS A 316 -21.54 14.35 6.30
N LEU A 317 -22.36 15.07 7.08
CA LEU A 317 -23.03 14.56 8.26
C LEU A 317 -24.53 14.65 8.06
N SER A 318 -25.27 13.60 8.40
CA SER A 318 -26.73 13.60 8.36
C SER A 318 -27.30 13.36 9.75
N GLU A 319 -28.28 14.17 10.14
CA GLU A 319 -29.09 13.94 11.32
C GLU A 319 -30.04 12.76 11.09
N LEU A 320 -30.06 11.79 12.00
CA LEU A 320 -30.91 10.59 11.89
C LEU A 320 -31.98 10.47 12.99
N SER A 321 -32.17 11.51 13.82
CA SER A 321 -33.14 11.47 14.91
C SER A 321 -34.58 11.30 14.39
N THR A 322 -35.33 10.36 14.98
CA THR A 322 -36.78 10.20 14.75
C THR A 322 -37.64 11.05 15.69
N ALA A 323 -37.03 11.68 16.70
CA ALA A 323 -37.64 12.59 17.66
C ALA A 323 -37.10 14.03 17.49
N THR A 324 -37.67 15.00 18.20
CA THR A 324 -37.13 16.38 18.26
C THR A 324 -35.66 16.35 18.63
N PHE A 325 -34.81 16.87 17.74
CA PHE A 325 -33.37 16.84 17.91
C PHE A 325 -32.95 17.69 19.12
N PRO A 326 -32.12 17.16 20.04
CA PRO A 326 -31.74 17.89 21.24
C PRO A 326 -30.79 19.06 20.93
N GLU A 327 -31.09 20.24 21.46
CA GLU A 327 -30.18 21.40 21.38
C GLU A 327 -28.90 21.18 22.23
N GLN A 328 -29.03 20.44 23.34
CA GLN A 328 -27.95 20.09 24.27
C GLN A 328 -28.01 18.58 24.60
N PRO A 329 -27.47 17.71 23.73
CA PRO A 329 -27.45 16.28 23.99
C PRO A 329 -26.49 15.92 25.13
N ALA A 330 -26.86 14.95 25.95
CA ALA A 330 -25.93 14.36 26.94
C ALA A 330 -24.93 13.38 26.27
N ARG A 331 -25.33 12.80 25.14
CA ARG A 331 -24.55 11.85 24.36
C ARG A 331 -24.81 12.00 22.88
N ILE A 332 -23.75 11.85 22.10
CA ILE A 332 -23.77 11.76 20.65
C ILE A 332 -23.61 10.29 20.27
N VAL A 333 -24.55 9.78 19.47
CA VAL A 333 -24.43 8.49 18.78
C VAL A 333 -23.99 8.80 17.35
N LEU A 334 -22.77 8.44 17.01
CA LEU A 334 -22.19 8.70 15.69
C LEU A 334 -22.09 7.40 14.90
N GLY A 335 -23.04 7.20 13.98
CA GLY A 335 -22.96 6.18 12.95
C GLY A 335 -21.84 6.50 11.95
N VAL A 336 -21.05 5.51 11.57
CA VAL A 336 -20.03 5.61 10.51
C VAL A 336 -20.53 4.82 9.31
N GLY A 337 -20.75 5.50 8.19
CA GLY A 337 -21.26 4.90 6.95
C GLY A 337 -21.74 5.94 5.96
N GLY A 338 -21.92 5.55 4.69
CA GLY A 338 -22.53 6.42 3.68
C GLY A 338 -24.05 6.27 3.60
N ALA A 339 -24.73 7.15 2.88
CA ALA A 339 -26.16 7.01 2.55
C ALA A 339 -26.53 5.67 1.85
N GLU A 340 -25.54 4.99 1.26
CA GLU A 340 -25.67 3.68 0.60
C GLU A 340 -25.44 2.50 1.56
N ALA A 341 -25.30 2.77 2.87
CA ALA A 341 -25.17 1.73 3.88
C ALA A 341 -26.39 0.81 3.89
N ASP A 342 -26.21 -0.39 4.46
CA ASP A 342 -27.27 -1.37 4.64
C ASP A 342 -28.52 -0.70 5.27
N PRO A 343 -29.70 -0.80 4.65
CA PRO A 343 -30.94 -0.29 5.23
C PRO A 343 -31.17 -0.76 6.67
N ALA A 344 -30.79 -1.99 7.01
CA ALA A 344 -30.92 -2.51 8.37
C ALA A 344 -30.03 -1.75 9.38
N PHE A 345 -28.83 -1.33 8.96
CA PHE A 345 -27.94 -0.50 9.77
C PHE A 345 -28.51 0.92 9.97
N LEU A 346 -29.05 1.52 8.92
CA LEU A 346 -29.69 2.85 9.01
C LEU A 346 -30.95 2.80 9.88
N ASP A 347 -31.74 1.75 9.78
CA ASP A 347 -32.92 1.53 10.63
C ASP A 347 -32.52 1.29 12.08
N PHE A 348 -31.42 0.56 12.33
CA PHE A 348 -30.84 0.43 13.66
C PHE A 348 -30.41 1.78 14.24
N LEU A 349 -29.72 2.62 13.45
CA LEU A 349 -29.35 3.98 13.89
C LEU A 349 -30.58 4.87 14.15
N ARG A 350 -31.68 4.69 13.41
CA ARG A 350 -32.94 5.43 13.62
C ARG A 350 -33.80 4.85 14.74
N SER A 351 -33.45 3.67 15.27
CA SER A 351 -34.16 3.08 16.39
C SER A 351 -34.09 4.00 17.62
N PRO A 352 -35.07 3.95 18.53
CA PRO A 352 -35.08 4.84 19.68
C PRO A 352 -33.89 4.56 20.60
N TRP A 353 -32.95 5.50 20.63
CA TRP A 353 -31.90 5.59 21.63
C TRP A 353 -32.45 6.23 22.92
N CYS A 354 -31.58 6.54 23.90
CA CYS A 354 -32.05 7.17 25.12
C CYS A 354 -32.62 8.57 24.82
N PRO A 355 -33.70 9.00 25.50
CA PRO A 355 -34.18 10.38 25.37
C PRO A 355 -33.05 11.38 25.64
N GLY A 356 -32.83 12.32 24.71
CA GLY A 356 -31.75 13.32 24.79
C GLY A 356 -30.46 12.93 24.06
N ASP A 357 -30.39 11.77 23.40
CA ASP A 357 -29.28 11.42 22.51
C ASP A 357 -29.38 12.18 21.18
N ALA A 358 -28.25 12.69 20.69
CA ALA A 358 -28.11 13.21 19.33
C ALA A 358 -27.56 12.13 18.40
N VAL A 359 -28.33 11.72 17.39
CA VAL A 359 -27.91 10.69 16.43
C VAL A 359 -27.47 11.33 15.12
N TRP A 360 -26.20 11.13 14.78
CA TRP A 360 -25.58 11.59 13.55
C TRP A 360 -25.04 10.41 12.73
N LEU A 361 -25.13 10.51 11.41
CA LEU A 361 -24.39 9.68 10.46
C LEU A 361 -23.23 10.49 9.90
N CYS A 362 -22.00 10.01 10.10
CA CYS A 362 -20.80 10.51 9.47
C CYS A 362 -20.53 9.71 8.20
N GLU A 363 -20.37 10.40 7.06
CA GLU A 363 -19.93 9.81 5.79
C GLU A 363 -18.45 10.17 5.53
N PRO A 364 -17.46 9.38 6.02
CA PRO A 364 -16.04 9.64 5.74
C PRO A 364 -15.72 9.77 4.25
N ARG A 365 -14.55 10.36 3.93
CA ARG A 365 -14.13 10.59 2.54
C ARG A 365 -14.26 9.34 1.67
N GLY A 366 -14.80 9.52 0.47
CA GLY A 366 -14.98 8.44 -0.49
C GLY A 366 -16.21 7.58 -0.26
N LEU A 367 -17.06 7.93 0.69
CA LEU A 367 -18.38 7.35 0.89
C LEU A 367 -19.47 8.38 0.56
N GLY A 368 -20.68 7.88 0.29
CA GLY A 368 -21.87 8.70 0.03
C GLY A 368 -21.61 9.79 -1.02
N ALA A 369 -21.90 11.03 -0.66
CA ALA A 369 -21.79 12.19 -1.56
C ALA A 369 -20.34 12.49 -2.03
N THR A 370 -19.33 11.97 -1.34
CA THR A 370 -17.90 12.21 -1.66
C THR A 370 -17.24 11.05 -2.40
N ARG A 371 -18.03 10.05 -2.83
CA ARG A 371 -17.53 8.87 -3.54
C ARG A 371 -16.89 9.25 -4.88
N TRP A 372 -15.66 8.81 -5.09
CA TRP A 372 -14.99 8.92 -6.39
C TRP A 372 -15.26 7.70 -7.29
N THR A 373 -15.10 7.90 -8.59
CA THR A 373 -15.21 6.84 -9.58
C THR A 373 -14.05 5.85 -9.46
N ARG A 374 -14.37 4.56 -9.41
CA ARG A 374 -13.38 3.47 -9.52
C ARG A 374 -13.27 2.86 -10.92
N ARG A 375 -13.97 3.39 -11.92
CA ARG A 375 -13.88 2.89 -13.31
C ARG A 375 -12.58 3.30 -14.00
N ASN A 376 -12.01 2.33 -14.71
CA ASN A 376 -10.81 2.33 -15.55
C ASN A 376 -10.39 3.72 -16.11
N PRO A 377 -9.12 4.15 -15.95
CA PRO A 377 -8.03 3.42 -15.29
C PRO A 377 -8.20 3.35 -13.76
N PRO A 378 -8.21 2.13 -13.17
CA PRO A 378 -8.92 1.87 -11.92
C PRO A 378 -8.14 2.33 -10.68
N ASN A 379 -8.90 2.73 -9.66
CA ASN A 379 -8.44 2.92 -8.28
C ASN A 379 -7.25 3.90 -8.09
N TYR A 380 -7.16 4.92 -8.95
CA TYR A 380 -6.12 5.96 -8.88
C TYR A 380 -5.93 6.51 -7.47
N VAL A 381 -7.03 6.87 -6.80
CA VAL A 381 -6.99 7.50 -5.48
C VAL A 381 -6.34 6.54 -4.49
N GLU A 382 -6.86 5.32 -4.36
CA GLU A 382 -6.37 4.31 -3.43
C GLU A 382 -4.91 3.92 -3.71
N ARG A 383 -4.54 3.70 -4.98
CA ARG A 383 -3.17 3.32 -5.39
C ARG A 383 -2.18 4.47 -5.24
N SER A 384 -2.61 5.72 -5.36
CA SER A 384 -1.72 6.88 -5.16
C SER A 384 -1.39 7.12 -3.70
N HIS A 385 -2.33 6.87 -2.78
CA HIS A 385 -2.13 7.16 -1.36
C HIS A 385 -0.94 6.37 -0.79
N VAL A 386 -0.75 5.12 -1.21
CA VAL A 386 0.34 4.28 -0.69
C VAL A 386 1.72 4.78 -1.13
N LEU A 387 1.82 5.49 -2.26
CA LEU A 387 3.06 6.10 -2.75
C LEU A 387 3.45 7.35 -1.94
N ILE A 388 2.51 7.94 -1.19
CA ILE A 388 2.73 9.09 -0.30
C ILE A 388 2.66 8.70 1.20
N GLY A 389 2.71 7.40 1.50
CA GLY A 389 2.81 6.86 2.86
C GLY A 389 1.51 6.89 3.65
N GLN A 390 0.37 6.87 2.97
CA GLN A 390 -0.96 6.88 3.57
C GLN A 390 -1.87 5.84 2.91
N THR A 391 -3.07 5.64 3.46
CA THR A 391 -4.17 4.99 2.76
C THR A 391 -5.40 5.88 2.83
N VAL A 392 -6.38 5.64 1.94
CA VAL A 392 -7.69 6.28 2.05
C VAL A 392 -8.30 6.06 3.44
N ASP A 393 -8.16 4.86 3.99
CA ASP A 393 -8.75 4.50 5.29
C ASP A 393 -8.05 5.18 6.47
N THR A 394 -6.74 5.47 6.40
CA THR A 394 -6.13 6.40 7.38
C THR A 394 -6.84 7.77 7.32
N GLY A 395 -7.11 8.29 6.12
CA GLY A 395 -7.89 9.52 5.94
C GLY A 395 -9.31 9.42 6.52
N ARG A 396 -9.99 8.29 6.35
CA ARG A 396 -11.34 8.06 6.91
C ARG A 396 -11.33 8.00 8.44
N VAL A 397 -10.33 7.36 9.04
CA VAL A 397 -10.12 7.40 10.50
C VAL A 397 -9.95 8.84 10.98
N ARG A 398 -9.17 9.65 10.27
CA ARG A 398 -9.01 11.08 10.57
C ARG A 398 -10.34 11.83 10.46
N ASP A 399 -11.14 11.55 9.44
CA ASP A 399 -12.45 12.19 9.26
C ASP A 399 -13.38 11.91 10.43
N ILE A 400 -13.46 10.65 10.87
CA ILE A 400 -14.28 10.26 12.03
C ILE A 400 -13.82 11.02 13.28
N ILE A 401 -12.51 11.06 13.56
CA ILE A 401 -11.97 11.77 14.72
C ILE A 401 -12.27 13.28 14.66
N ALA A 402 -12.07 13.89 13.49
CA ALA A 402 -12.36 15.31 13.27
C ALA A 402 -13.84 15.63 13.48
N THR A 403 -14.74 14.73 13.04
CA THR A 403 -16.19 14.82 13.28
C THR A 403 -16.55 14.72 14.75
N VAL A 404 -16.03 13.72 15.46
CA VAL A 404 -16.25 13.55 16.91
C VAL A 404 -15.92 14.83 17.64
N ARG A 405 -14.75 15.42 17.35
CA ARG A 405 -14.31 16.67 17.98
C ARG A 405 -15.16 17.87 17.59
N ALA A 406 -15.53 18.00 16.32
CA ALA A 406 -16.39 19.09 15.85
C ALA A 406 -17.77 19.06 16.50
N LEU A 407 -18.39 17.87 16.60
CA LEU A 407 -19.69 17.70 17.24
C LEU A 407 -19.61 17.95 18.74
N ARG A 408 -18.59 17.43 19.45
CA ARG A 408 -18.42 17.75 20.87
C ARG A 408 -18.27 19.25 21.11
N GLN A 409 -17.50 19.95 20.28
CA GLN A 409 -17.35 21.41 20.37
C GLN A 409 -18.65 22.15 20.05
N ARG A 410 -19.43 21.66 19.08
CA ARG A 410 -20.74 22.23 18.72
C ARG A 410 -21.72 22.24 19.89
N TYR A 411 -21.67 21.23 20.75
CA TYR A 411 -22.58 21.06 21.89
C TYR A 411 -21.95 21.36 23.25
N ALA A 412 -20.80 22.03 23.30
CA ALA A 412 -19.99 22.18 24.51
C ALA A 412 -20.47 23.26 25.52
N ASP A 413 -21.78 23.54 25.64
CA ASP A 413 -22.27 24.62 26.52
C ASP A 413 -23.47 24.21 27.42
N PRO A 414 -23.38 24.21 28.78
CA PRO A 414 -22.23 24.09 29.73
C PRO A 414 -22.28 22.77 30.58
N PRO A 415 -21.39 22.46 31.56
CA PRO A 415 -19.92 22.49 31.61
C PRO A 415 -19.25 21.17 31.14
N ASP A 416 -20.02 20.17 30.72
CA ASP A 416 -19.50 18.87 30.28
C ASP A 416 -19.87 18.61 28.82
N PRO A 417 -18.90 18.52 27.88
CA PRO A 417 -19.19 18.17 26.50
C PRO A 417 -19.80 16.76 26.44
N PRO A 418 -20.75 16.50 25.52
CA PRO A 418 -21.39 15.20 25.42
C PRO A 418 -20.38 14.08 25.27
N SER A 419 -20.73 12.94 25.85
CA SER A 419 -20.09 11.67 25.55
C SER A 419 -20.32 11.29 24.09
N VAL A 420 -19.44 10.49 23.50
CA VAL A 420 -19.59 10.04 22.11
C VAL A 420 -19.46 8.53 22.05
N VAL A 421 -20.48 7.89 21.47
CA VAL A 421 -20.48 6.47 21.13
C VAL A 421 -20.40 6.33 19.62
N LEU A 422 -19.42 5.56 19.14
CA LEU A 422 -19.34 5.24 17.72
C LEU A 422 -20.15 3.98 17.41
N VAL A 423 -20.84 4.00 16.28
CA VAL A 423 -21.61 2.86 15.78
C VAL A 423 -21.18 2.58 14.35
N GLY A 424 -20.85 1.34 14.03
CA GLY A 424 -20.42 0.97 12.68
C GLY A 424 -20.82 -0.46 12.33
N CYS A 425 -20.95 -0.74 11.04
CA CYS A 425 -21.22 -2.07 10.49
C CYS A 425 -20.09 -2.49 9.54
N GLY A 426 -19.74 -3.78 9.45
CA GLY A 426 -18.81 -4.29 8.44
C GLY A 426 -17.41 -3.65 8.50
N ALA A 427 -17.00 -3.01 7.42
CA ALA A 427 -15.72 -2.32 7.30
C ALA A 427 -15.68 -1.04 8.16
N GLU A 428 -16.78 -0.29 8.20
CA GLU A 428 -16.92 0.93 8.98
C GLU A 428 -16.87 0.68 10.49
N ALA A 429 -17.27 -0.52 10.94
CA ALA A 429 -17.07 -0.96 12.31
C ALA A 429 -15.57 -1.00 12.68
N VAL A 430 -14.72 -1.48 11.76
CA VAL A 430 -13.26 -1.49 11.94
C VAL A 430 -12.71 -0.06 11.89
N LEU A 431 -13.18 0.80 10.98
CA LEU A 431 -12.79 2.23 10.97
C LEU A 431 -13.12 2.92 12.31
N ALA A 432 -14.30 2.65 12.87
CA ALA A 432 -14.71 3.17 14.17
C ALA A 432 -13.78 2.69 15.31
N ALA A 433 -13.37 1.42 15.29
CA ALA A 433 -12.41 0.88 16.24
C ALA A 433 -11.05 1.61 16.18
N TYR A 434 -10.52 1.85 14.97
CA TYR A 434 -9.28 2.63 14.81
C TYR A 434 -9.44 4.10 15.21
N ALA A 435 -10.58 4.74 14.92
CA ALA A 435 -10.84 6.10 15.40
C ALA A 435 -10.82 6.17 16.93
N ALA A 436 -11.44 5.20 17.59
CA ALA A 436 -11.43 5.08 19.04
C ALA A 436 -10.02 4.81 19.60
N LEU A 437 -9.17 4.04 18.91
CA LEU A 437 -7.79 3.80 19.33
C LEU A 437 -6.95 5.10 19.42
N TRP A 438 -7.26 6.08 18.57
CA TRP A 438 -6.53 7.34 18.47
C TRP A 438 -7.22 8.54 19.13
N GLU A 439 -8.52 8.45 19.40
CA GLU A 439 -9.30 9.51 20.06
C GLU A 439 -9.78 9.06 21.44
N PRO A 440 -9.19 9.59 22.54
CA PRO A 440 -9.60 9.25 23.90
C PRO A 440 -11.02 9.70 24.23
N ASP A 441 -11.53 10.74 23.57
CA ASP A 441 -12.84 11.34 23.84
C ASP A 441 -14.06 10.47 23.45
N ILE A 442 -13.83 9.36 22.75
CA ILE A 442 -14.86 8.36 22.44
C ILE A 442 -15.08 7.50 23.70
N GLU A 443 -16.32 7.42 24.18
CA GLU A 443 -16.69 6.69 25.40
C GLU A 443 -16.89 5.19 25.16
N GLY A 444 -17.44 4.82 24.00
CA GLY A 444 -17.82 3.45 23.72
C GLY A 444 -18.07 3.17 22.24
N LEU A 445 -18.20 1.89 21.90
CA LEU A 445 -18.50 1.45 20.54
C LEU A 445 -19.60 0.39 20.50
N VAL A 446 -20.39 0.44 19.43
CA VAL A 446 -21.32 -0.62 19.01
C VAL A 446 -20.95 -1.04 17.59
N LEU A 447 -20.43 -2.26 17.44
CA LEU A 447 -19.90 -2.78 16.19
C LEU A 447 -20.78 -3.94 15.69
N GLN A 448 -21.37 -3.81 14.51
CA GLN A 448 -22.21 -4.84 13.90
C GLN A 448 -21.44 -5.55 12.78
N HIS A 449 -21.41 -6.88 12.78
CA HIS A 449 -20.73 -7.70 11.78
C HIS A 449 -19.32 -7.18 11.40
N PRO A 450 -18.45 -6.84 12.36
CA PRO A 450 -17.14 -6.29 12.01
C PRO A 450 -16.31 -7.30 11.22
N MET A 451 -15.54 -6.81 10.23
CA MET A 451 -14.52 -7.64 9.60
C MET A 451 -13.51 -8.11 10.66
N LEU A 452 -13.24 -9.41 10.73
CA LEU A 452 -12.42 -9.99 11.81
C LEU A 452 -10.94 -10.16 11.44
N THR A 453 -10.55 -9.77 10.23
CA THR A 453 -9.17 -9.73 9.79
C THR A 453 -8.97 -8.69 8.69
N HIS A 454 -7.80 -8.05 8.65
CA HIS A 454 -7.41 -7.20 7.51
C HIS A 454 -7.07 -7.98 6.24
N MET A 455 -7.08 -9.32 6.29
CA MET A 455 -7.02 -10.17 5.09
C MET A 455 -8.35 -10.23 4.33
N ALA A 456 -9.46 -9.80 4.94
CA ALA A 456 -10.76 -9.80 4.28
C ALA A 456 -10.76 -8.78 3.12
N PRO A 457 -11.37 -9.09 1.95
CA PRO A 457 -11.34 -8.23 0.77
C PRO A 457 -11.83 -6.80 1.03
N ASP A 458 -12.90 -6.66 1.82
CA ASP A 458 -13.55 -5.38 2.11
C ASP A 458 -13.08 -4.73 3.43
N ALA A 459 -12.11 -5.32 4.13
CA ALA A 459 -11.58 -4.71 5.35
C ALA A 459 -10.91 -3.36 5.04
N PRO A 460 -10.98 -2.39 5.96
CA PRO A 460 -10.18 -1.17 5.83
C PRO A 460 -8.70 -1.48 5.73
N GLN A 461 -8.01 -0.75 4.88
CA GLN A 461 -6.62 -1.01 4.51
C GLN A 461 -5.69 -0.02 5.17
N PHE A 462 -4.72 -0.52 5.92
CA PHE A 462 -3.71 0.30 6.58
C PHE A 462 -2.33 -0.26 6.26
N LEU A 463 -1.39 0.59 5.84
CA LEU A 463 -0.06 0.12 5.43
C LEU A 463 0.58 -0.75 6.52
N ASN A 464 1.02 -1.96 6.17
CA ASN A 464 1.76 -2.87 7.06
C ASN A 464 1.02 -3.32 8.33
N VAL A 465 -0.29 -3.09 8.47
CA VAL A 465 -0.96 -3.36 9.76
C VAL A 465 -0.84 -4.81 10.20
N LEU A 466 -0.94 -5.77 9.27
CA LEU A 466 -0.78 -7.21 9.55
C LEU A 466 0.65 -7.62 9.92
N ARG A 467 1.63 -6.71 9.81
CA ARG A 467 2.99 -6.89 10.34
C ARG A 467 3.13 -6.41 11.78
N VAL A 468 2.07 -5.83 12.34
CA VAL A 468 1.99 -5.34 13.72
C VAL A 468 0.93 -6.11 14.49
N CYS A 469 -0.30 -6.19 13.96
CA CYS A 469 -1.44 -6.84 14.61
C CYS A 469 -2.59 -7.10 13.62
N ASP A 470 -3.67 -7.74 14.08
CA ASP A 470 -4.90 -7.88 13.31
C ASP A 470 -6.13 -7.33 14.08
N VAL A 471 -7.33 -7.36 13.48
CA VAL A 471 -8.53 -6.73 14.04
C VAL A 471 -8.82 -7.12 15.50
N PRO A 472 -8.73 -8.40 15.93
CA PRO A 472 -8.96 -8.76 17.33
C PRO A 472 -8.00 -8.05 18.31
N ASP A 473 -6.76 -7.79 17.91
CA ASP A 473 -5.80 -7.04 18.73
C ASP A 473 -6.20 -5.58 18.86
N VAL A 474 -6.66 -4.97 17.76
CA VAL A 474 -7.14 -3.58 17.76
C VAL A 474 -8.33 -3.44 18.68
N LEU A 475 -9.30 -4.36 18.59
CA LEU A 475 -10.45 -4.39 19.49
C LEU A 475 -10.00 -4.57 20.94
N GLY A 476 -9.04 -5.46 21.20
CA GLY A 476 -8.46 -5.69 22.53
C GLY A 476 -7.79 -4.45 23.12
N MET A 477 -7.05 -3.68 22.31
CA MET A 477 -6.41 -2.43 22.72
C MET A 477 -7.41 -1.35 23.17
N LEU A 478 -8.70 -1.49 22.85
CA LEU A 478 -9.72 -0.53 23.28
C LEU A 478 -10.06 -0.66 24.78
N ALA A 479 -9.71 -1.75 25.46
CA ALA A 479 -9.95 -1.85 26.90
C ALA A 479 -9.31 -0.66 27.67
N PRO A 480 -9.98 -0.13 28.72
CA PRO A 480 -11.22 -0.60 29.34
C PRO A 480 -12.51 0.01 28.75
N ARG A 481 -12.46 0.56 27.53
CA ARG A 481 -13.61 1.20 26.88
C ARG A 481 -14.80 0.24 26.73
N GLY A 482 -16.02 0.76 26.82
CA GLY A 482 -17.23 -0.03 26.54
C GLY A 482 -17.26 -0.47 25.07
N LEU A 483 -17.39 -1.78 24.84
CA LEU A 483 -17.40 -2.36 23.50
C LEU A 483 -18.51 -3.40 23.40
N ARG A 484 -19.49 -3.14 22.55
CA ARG A 484 -20.53 -4.10 22.17
C ARG A 484 -20.29 -4.54 20.73
N ILE A 485 -20.25 -5.85 20.51
CA ILE A 485 -20.07 -6.44 19.18
C ILE A 485 -21.23 -7.39 18.93
N THR A 486 -21.87 -7.30 17.77
CA THR A 486 -22.93 -8.21 17.34
C THR A 486 -22.60 -8.80 15.97
N GLY A 487 -23.21 -9.93 15.63
CA GLY A 487 -23.03 -10.50 14.29
C GLY A 487 -21.67 -11.18 14.11
N VAL A 488 -21.22 -11.87 15.15
CA VAL A 488 -19.96 -12.64 15.12
C VAL A 488 -20.30 -14.10 14.79
N PRO A 489 -19.61 -14.73 13.82
CA PRO A 489 -20.00 -16.06 13.32
C PRO A 489 -19.79 -17.18 14.34
N SER A 490 -18.87 -17.02 15.29
CA SER A 490 -18.62 -17.98 16.36
C SER A 490 -17.99 -17.34 17.59
N GLY A 491 -18.13 -17.98 18.75
CA GLY A 491 -17.51 -17.52 20.00
C GLY A 491 -15.97 -17.52 19.95
N GLU A 492 -15.36 -18.41 19.16
CA GLU A 492 -13.90 -18.48 19.03
C GLU A 492 -13.30 -17.29 18.27
N ALA A 493 -14.07 -16.68 17.36
CA ALA A 493 -13.56 -15.65 16.46
C ALA A 493 -13.08 -14.39 17.19
N LEU A 494 -13.52 -14.16 18.44
CA LEU A 494 -13.10 -13.04 19.29
C LEU A 494 -12.54 -13.48 20.65
N ALA A 495 -12.22 -14.76 20.83
CA ALA A 495 -11.68 -15.28 22.09
C ALA A 495 -10.39 -14.55 22.54
N LYS A 496 -9.59 -14.09 21.57
CA LYS A 496 -8.41 -13.25 21.83
C LYS A 496 -8.80 -11.90 22.43
N THR A 497 -9.75 -11.20 21.83
CA THR A 497 -10.29 -9.92 22.32
C THR A 497 -10.82 -10.05 23.74
N GLU A 498 -11.61 -11.09 24.02
CA GLU A 498 -12.12 -11.36 25.37
C GLU A 498 -10.99 -11.56 26.39
N SER A 499 -9.95 -12.30 26.00
CA SER A 499 -8.80 -12.56 26.86
C SER A 499 -8.00 -11.29 27.15
N VAL A 500 -7.84 -10.40 26.16
CA VAL A 500 -7.21 -9.09 26.34
C VAL A 500 -8.04 -8.21 27.29
N TYR A 501 -9.37 -8.15 27.14
CA TYR A 501 -10.24 -7.40 28.07
C TYR A 501 -10.17 -7.95 29.49
N ARG A 502 -10.04 -9.27 29.66
CA ARG A 502 -9.85 -9.90 30.96
C ARG A 502 -8.49 -9.51 31.57
N ALA A 503 -7.41 -9.55 30.79
CA ALA A 503 -6.08 -9.14 31.23
C ALA A 503 -6.02 -7.64 31.61
N ALA A 504 -6.82 -6.80 30.95
CA ALA A 504 -7.02 -5.39 31.29
C ALA A 504 -7.94 -5.14 32.51
N GLY A 505 -8.50 -6.20 33.13
CA GLY A 505 -9.45 -6.07 34.23
C GLY A 505 -10.81 -5.48 33.83
N ALA A 506 -11.15 -5.52 32.53
CA ALA A 506 -12.30 -4.84 31.94
C ALA A 506 -13.32 -5.79 31.31
N ALA A 507 -13.32 -7.08 31.66
CA ALA A 507 -14.20 -8.09 31.04
C ALA A 507 -15.69 -7.69 31.03
N ALA A 508 -16.18 -7.02 32.07
CA ALA A 508 -17.58 -6.56 32.15
C ALA A 508 -17.93 -5.41 31.17
N ARG A 509 -16.93 -4.79 30.54
CA ARG A 509 -17.09 -3.71 29.54
C ARG A 509 -17.20 -4.23 28.11
N LEU A 510 -16.97 -5.54 27.90
CA LEU A 510 -17.11 -6.21 26.60
C LEU A 510 -18.42 -7.01 26.56
N GLN A 511 -19.19 -6.81 25.51
CA GLN A 511 -20.40 -7.59 25.21
C GLN A 511 -20.29 -8.13 23.80
N ILE A 512 -20.43 -9.44 23.62
CA ILE A 512 -20.39 -10.10 22.32
C ILE A 512 -21.69 -10.89 22.12
N GLU A 513 -22.36 -10.64 21.00
CA GLU A 513 -23.57 -11.35 20.57
C GLU A 513 -23.28 -12.08 19.25
N LEU A 514 -23.47 -13.40 19.26
CA LEU A 514 -23.24 -14.27 18.10
C LEU A 514 -24.36 -14.13 17.07
N GLU A 515 -24.06 -14.47 15.81
CA GLU A 515 -25.09 -14.66 14.77
C GLU A 515 -26.06 -15.77 15.21
N ARG A 516 -27.36 -15.55 14.96
CA ARG A 516 -28.42 -16.51 15.31
C ARG A 516 -28.67 -17.51 14.21
#